data_AF-A0A845Y0Y3-F1
#
_entry.id   AF-A0A845Y0Y3-F1
#
_cell.length_a   1.000
_cell.length_b   1.000
_cell.length_c   1.000
_cell.angle_alpha   90.00
_cell.angle_beta   90.00
_cell.angle_gamma   90.00
#
_symmetry.space_group_name_H-M   'P 1'
#
loop_
_entity.id
_entity.type
_entity.pdbx_description
1 polymer ?
#
loop_
_entity_poly.entity_id
_entity_poly.type
_entity_poly.pdbx_seq_one_letter_code
_entity_poly.pdbx_strand_id
1 'polypeptide(L)'
;LVGATLGAIGAFLLARYFLRDWAKSRFRRHKALVSFHQAVLHKPLAFVLAVRFAPISPFNIVNFLFGLTAIDLRNYATGTFFGIIPGTLAYTWLGVTGEEVLQGGDRLPFFLALGMLTLLSLLPVCLKRNQISQ
;
A
#
# COMPACT_ATOMS: atom_id res chain seq x y z
N LEU A 1 -9.96 8.50 -4.36
CA LEU A 1 -9.10 8.77 -3.17
C LEU A 1 -9.89 8.75 -1.86
N VAL A 2 -10.90 9.61 -1.69
CA VAL A 2 -11.72 9.68 -0.46
C VAL A 2 -12.40 8.35 -0.12
N GLY A 3 -13.13 7.76 -1.07
CA GLY A 3 -13.78 6.45 -0.87
C GLY A 3 -12.80 5.33 -0.51
N ALA A 4 -11.64 5.26 -1.19
CA ALA A 4 -10.58 4.30 -0.87
C ALA A 4 -10.02 4.50 0.55
N THR A 5 -9.88 5.75 0.99
CA THR A 5 -9.41 6.09 2.34
C THR A 5 -10.46 5.72 3.39
N LEU A 6 -11.73 6.02 3.16
CA LEU A 6 -12.84 5.64 4.05
C LEU A 6 -12.99 4.12 4.18
N GLY A 7 -12.93 3.39 3.06
CA GLY A 7 -12.95 1.92 3.09
C GLY A 7 -11.74 1.34 3.82
N ALA A 8 -10.56 1.93 3.62
CA ALA A 8 -9.35 1.55 4.33
C ALA A 8 -9.47 1.79 5.84
N ILE A 9 -10.08 2.90 6.26
CA ILE A 9 -10.38 3.21 7.66
C ILE A 9 -11.40 2.21 8.22
N GLY A 10 -12.48 1.91 7.49
CA GLY A 10 -13.46 0.91 7.91
C GLY A 10 -12.85 -0.46 8.16
N ALA A 11 -12.06 -0.98 7.21
CA ALA A 11 -11.34 -2.25 7.36
C ALA A 11 -10.34 -2.22 8.53
N PHE A 12 -9.64 -1.11 8.71
CA PHE A 12 -8.71 -0.92 9.84
C PHE A 12 -9.44 -0.98 11.19
N LEU A 13 -10.56 -0.27 11.34
CA LEU A 13 -11.35 -0.25 12.57
C LEU A 13 -11.98 -1.62 12.85
N LEU A 14 -12.51 -2.29 11.82
CA LEU A 14 -13.00 -3.66 11.94
C LEU A 14 -11.90 -4.60 12.44
N ALA A 15 -10.70 -4.53 11.87
CA ALA A 15 -9.57 -5.30 12.37
C ALA A 15 -9.24 -4.98 13.83
N ARG A 16 -9.19 -3.69 14.18
CA ARG A 16 -8.72 -3.23 15.48
C ARG A 16 -9.67 -3.60 16.62
N TYR A 17 -10.98 -3.56 16.38
CA TYR A 17 -11.97 -3.79 17.43
C TYR A 17 -12.55 -5.20 17.42
N PHE A 18 -12.72 -5.84 16.26
CA PHE A 18 -13.39 -7.15 16.18
C PHE A 18 -12.43 -8.32 15.98
N LEU A 19 -11.33 -8.12 15.24
CA LEU A 19 -10.43 -9.21 14.87
C LEU A 19 -9.13 -9.24 15.69
N ARG A 20 -8.85 -8.21 16.48
CA ARG A 20 -7.54 -8.05 17.15
C ARG A 20 -7.23 -9.19 18.11
N ASP A 21 -8.17 -9.57 18.95
CA ASP A 21 -7.95 -10.60 19.96
C ASP A 21 -7.93 -12.00 19.34
N TRP A 22 -8.80 -12.26 18.37
CA TRP A 22 -8.80 -13.50 17.58
C TRP A 22 -7.50 -13.66 16.78
N ALA A 23 -7.04 -12.60 16.11
CA ALA A 23 -5.81 -12.66 15.31
C ALA A 23 -4.57 -12.78 16.21
N LYS A 24 -4.56 -12.11 17.37
CA LYS A 24 -3.49 -12.27 18.36
C LYS A 24 -3.43 -13.70 18.89
N SER A 25 -4.56 -14.36 19.17
CA SER A 25 -4.54 -15.74 19.66
C SER A 25 -4.11 -16.73 18.58
N ARG A 26 -4.61 -16.55 17.33
CA ARG A 26 -4.38 -17.47 16.21
C ARG A 26 -3.02 -17.31 15.54
N PHE A 27 -2.48 -16.10 15.49
CA PHE A 27 -1.27 -15.74 14.73
C PHE A 27 -0.15 -15.14 15.58
N ARG A 28 -0.20 -15.31 16.92
CA ARG A 28 0.81 -14.77 17.85
C ARG A 28 2.26 -15.11 17.50
N ARG A 29 2.49 -16.27 16.86
CA ARG A 29 3.81 -16.78 16.48
C ARG A 29 4.14 -16.61 14.99
N HIS A 30 3.26 -15.97 14.22
CA HIS A 30 3.49 -15.82 12.78
C HIS A 30 4.55 -14.74 12.54
N LYS A 31 5.74 -15.15 12.09
CA LYS A 31 6.91 -14.27 11.90
C LYS A 31 6.56 -13.00 11.11
N ALA A 32 5.77 -13.14 10.03
CA ALA A 32 5.34 -12.01 9.22
C ALA A 32 4.54 -10.95 10.00
N LEU A 33 3.62 -11.35 10.88
CA LEU A 33 2.81 -10.42 11.66
C LEU A 33 3.64 -9.72 12.74
N VAL A 34 4.57 -10.45 13.37
CA VAL A 34 5.49 -9.89 14.36
C VAL A 34 6.45 -8.89 13.71
N SER A 35 7.06 -9.23 12.58
CA SER A 35 7.94 -8.33 11.83
C SER A 35 7.18 -7.10 11.33
N PHE A 36 5.95 -7.25 10.83
CA PHE A 36 5.11 -6.14 10.40
C PHE A 36 4.77 -5.21 11.58
N HIS A 37 4.40 -5.79 12.73
CA HIS A 37 4.14 -5.03 13.95
C HIS A 37 5.38 -4.23 14.40
N GLN A 38 6.57 -4.85 14.42
CA GLN A 38 7.81 -4.18 14.80
C GLN A 38 8.19 -3.06 13.82
N ALA A 39 8.06 -3.28 12.51
CA ALA A 39 8.36 -2.28 11.50
C ALA A 39 7.49 -1.01 11.64
N VAL A 40 6.24 -1.17 12.08
CA VAL A 40 5.32 -0.06 12.34
C VAL A 40 5.73 0.77 13.57
N LEU A 41 6.34 0.17 14.60
CA LEU A 41 6.62 0.86 15.87
C LEU A 41 7.64 1.99 15.75
N HIS A 42 8.62 1.88 14.86
CA HIS A 42 9.68 2.90 14.74
C HIS A 42 9.22 4.15 13.99
N LYS A 43 8.59 4.00 12.82
CA LYS A 43 8.13 5.12 11.99
C LYS A 43 6.77 4.79 11.35
N PRO A 44 5.66 4.93 12.08
CA PRO A 44 4.35 4.44 11.64
C PRO A 44 3.88 5.06 10.32
N LEU A 45 3.98 6.40 10.21
CA LEU A 45 3.57 7.12 9.00
C LEU A 45 4.43 6.75 7.78
N ALA A 46 5.76 6.75 7.95
CA ALA A 46 6.68 6.42 6.88
C ALA A 46 6.50 4.98 6.39
N PHE A 47 6.21 4.05 7.31
CA PHE A 47 5.93 2.67 6.96
C PHE A 47 4.62 2.52 6.18
N VAL A 48 3.54 3.22 6.59
CA VAL A 48 2.29 3.26 5.79
C VAL A 48 2.57 3.79 4.38
N LEU A 49 3.30 4.91 4.26
CA LEU A 49 3.64 5.48 2.96
C LEU A 49 4.44 4.48 2.10
N ALA A 50 5.46 3.84 2.67
CA ALA A 50 6.26 2.85 1.96
C ALA A 50 5.41 1.67 1.44
N VAL A 51 4.51 1.16 2.27
CA VAL A 51 3.59 0.06 1.88
C VAL A 51 2.59 0.51 0.82
N ARG A 52 2.13 1.77 0.85
CA ARG A 52 1.16 2.30 -0.14
C ARG A 52 1.80 2.70 -1.47
N PHE A 53 3.04 3.18 -1.43
CA PHE A 53 3.85 3.41 -2.63
C PHE A 53 4.25 2.09 -3.30
N ALA A 54 4.26 0.99 -2.56
CA ALA A 54 4.46 -0.34 -3.08
C ALA A 54 3.12 -0.96 -3.56
N PRO A 55 2.79 -0.94 -4.87
CA PRO A 55 1.51 -1.45 -5.37
C PRO A 55 1.35 -2.98 -5.26
N ILE A 56 2.35 -3.70 -4.73
CA ILE A 56 2.40 -5.16 -4.67
C ILE A 56 1.42 -5.73 -3.64
N SER A 57 1.02 -4.95 -2.63
CA SER A 57 0.22 -5.48 -1.52
C SER A 57 -1.28 -5.50 -1.85
N PRO A 58 -2.01 -6.61 -1.60
CA PRO A 58 -3.46 -6.62 -1.67
C PRO A 58 -4.04 -5.61 -0.69
N PHE A 59 -4.71 -4.58 -1.22
CA PHE A 59 -5.14 -3.40 -0.45
C PHE A 59 -5.92 -3.78 0.81
N ASN A 60 -6.86 -4.73 0.69
CA ASN A 60 -7.71 -5.16 1.81
C ASN A 60 -6.92 -5.86 2.92
N ILE A 61 -6.03 -6.79 2.57
CA ILE A 61 -5.26 -7.57 3.55
C ILE A 61 -4.39 -6.63 4.39
N VAL A 62 -3.72 -5.69 3.72
CA VAL A 62 -2.85 -4.72 4.39
C VAL A 62 -3.63 -3.79 5.32
N ASN A 63 -4.85 -3.38 4.95
CA ASN A 63 -5.70 -2.58 5.82
C ASN A 63 -6.01 -3.31 7.14
N PHE A 64 -6.33 -4.61 7.06
CA PHE A 64 -6.56 -5.42 8.25
C PHE A 64 -5.26 -5.60 9.06
N LEU A 65 -4.13 -5.89 8.41
CA LEU A 65 -2.84 -6.02 9.09
C LEU A 65 -2.46 -4.75 9.87
N PHE A 66 -2.69 -3.57 9.28
CA PHE A 66 -2.50 -2.30 9.98
C PHE A 66 -3.41 -2.19 11.21
N GLY A 67 -4.68 -2.59 11.10
CA GLY A 67 -5.63 -2.60 12.23
C GLY A 67 -5.23 -3.53 13.38
N LEU A 68 -4.47 -4.59 13.08
CA LEU A 68 -3.91 -5.50 14.08
C LEU A 68 -2.65 -4.95 14.77
N THR A 69 -2.02 -3.91 14.20
CA THR A 69 -0.82 -3.28 14.77
C THR A 69 -1.13 -2.21 15.81
N ALA A 70 -0.08 -1.59 16.37
CA ALA A 70 -0.21 -0.50 17.35
C ALA A 70 -0.41 0.89 16.70
N ILE A 71 -0.42 1.01 15.37
CA ILE A 71 -0.51 2.32 14.70
C ILE A 71 -1.79 3.08 15.08
N ASP A 72 -1.66 4.39 15.21
CA ASP A 72 -2.81 5.28 15.41
C ASP A 72 -3.58 5.53 14.13
N LEU A 73 -4.89 5.68 14.25
CA LEU A 73 -5.79 5.94 13.11
C LEU A 73 -5.35 7.16 12.29
N ARG A 74 -4.86 8.21 12.96
CA ARG A 74 -4.40 9.44 12.28
C ARG A 74 -3.24 9.17 11.33
N ASN A 75 -2.20 8.46 11.80
CA ASN A 75 -1.02 8.12 10.99
C ASN A 75 -1.39 7.17 9.84
N TYR A 76 -2.31 6.24 10.09
CA TYR A 76 -2.81 5.33 9.06
C TYR A 76 -3.65 6.05 7.99
N ALA A 77 -4.55 6.94 8.41
CA ALA A 77 -5.44 7.67 7.51
C ALA A 77 -4.67 8.66 6.63
N THR A 78 -3.78 9.47 7.23
CA THR A 78 -2.97 10.44 6.46
C THR A 78 -1.98 9.70 5.55
N GLY A 79 -1.28 8.70 6.07
CA GLY A 79 -0.34 7.89 5.28
C GLY A 79 -1.04 7.17 4.13
N THR A 80 -2.25 6.66 4.33
CA THR A 80 -3.02 6.04 3.25
C THR A 80 -3.49 7.06 2.23
N PHE A 81 -4.05 8.20 2.66
CA PHE A 81 -4.54 9.24 1.76
C PHE A 81 -3.45 9.75 0.82
N PHE A 82 -2.27 10.08 1.34
CA PHE A 82 -1.14 10.55 0.52
C PHE A 82 -0.45 9.41 -0.22
N GLY A 83 -0.32 8.25 0.42
CA GLY A 83 0.41 7.11 -0.13
C GLY A 83 -0.21 6.52 -1.40
N ILE A 84 -1.54 6.60 -1.55
CA ILE A 84 -2.23 6.07 -2.74
C ILE A 84 -2.21 7.03 -3.94
N ILE A 85 -1.84 8.31 -3.75
CA ILE A 85 -1.91 9.32 -4.81
C ILE A 85 -1.00 8.97 -6.00
N PRO A 86 0.30 8.66 -5.83
CA PRO A 86 1.19 8.42 -6.98
C PRO A 86 0.75 7.20 -7.79
N GLY A 87 0.34 6.12 -7.12
CA GLY A 87 -0.19 4.93 -7.78
C GLY A 87 -1.48 5.24 -8.55
N THR A 88 -2.42 5.98 -7.93
CA THR A 88 -3.68 6.37 -8.58
C THR A 88 -3.43 7.21 -9.83
N LEU A 89 -2.52 8.20 -9.75
CA LEU A 89 -2.18 9.05 -10.90
C LEU A 89 -1.57 8.22 -12.05
N ALA A 90 -0.63 7.34 -11.73
CA ALA A 90 -0.01 6.48 -12.74
C ALA A 90 -1.03 5.55 -13.41
N TYR A 91 -1.93 4.92 -12.63
CA TYR A 91 -3.00 4.07 -13.19
C TYR A 91 -3.98 4.86 -14.06
N THR A 92 -4.44 6.03 -13.61
CA THR A 92 -5.36 6.88 -14.40
C THR A 92 -4.70 7.36 -15.68
N TRP A 93 -3.43 7.77 -15.63
CA TRP A 93 -2.69 8.23 -16.80
C TRP A 93 -2.47 7.11 -17.83
N LEU A 94 -2.22 5.89 -17.37
CA LEU A 94 -2.18 4.71 -18.23
C LEU A 94 -3.52 4.42 -18.89
N GLY A 95 -4.63 4.63 -18.19
CA GLY A 95 -5.98 4.49 -18.77
C GLY A 95 -6.20 5.48 -19.92
N VAL A 96 -5.91 6.77 -19.69
CA VAL A 96 -6.07 7.83 -20.70
C VAL A 96 -5.16 7.59 -21.92
N THR A 97 -3.88 7.33 -21.69
CA THR A 97 -2.92 7.08 -22.78
C THR A 97 -3.19 5.75 -23.48
N GLY A 98 -3.74 4.76 -22.78
CA GLY A 98 -4.17 3.50 -23.36
C GLY A 98 -5.34 3.70 -24.33
N GLU A 99 -6.34 4.50 -23.95
CA GLU A 99 -7.46 4.86 -24.83
C GLU A 99 -6.97 5.59 -26.08
N GLU A 100 -6.05 6.55 -25.93
CA GLU A 100 -5.44 7.28 -27.05
C GLU A 100 -4.73 6.34 -28.04
N VAL A 101 -3.97 5.36 -27.53
CA VAL A 101 -3.32 4.34 -28.38
C VAL A 101 -4.35 3.47 -29.12
N LEU A 102 -5.46 3.11 -28.47
CA LEU A 102 -6.53 2.33 -29.11
C LEU A 102 -7.22 3.10 -30.24
N GLN A 103 -7.27 4.43 -30.14
CA GLN A 103 -7.79 5.32 -31.18
C GLN A 103 -6.77 5.62 -32.30
N GLY A 104 -5.57 5.04 -32.24
CA GLY A 104 -4.53 5.22 -33.25
C GLY A 104 -3.62 6.44 -33.02
N GLY A 105 -3.67 7.05 -31.82
CA GLY A 105 -2.82 8.15 -31.42
C GLY A 105 -1.39 7.75 -31.03
N ASP A 106 -0.65 8.69 -30.45
CA ASP A 106 0.76 8.51 -30.12
C ASP A 106 0.97 7.48 -28.99
N ARG A 107 1.90 6.55 -29.22
CA ARG A 107 2.21 5.45 -28.27
C ARG A 107 3.24 5.82 -27.21
N LEU A 108 3.96 6.92 -27.41
CA LEU A 108 5.04 7.33 -26.52
C LEU A 108 4.54 7.62 -25.08
N PRO A 109 3.44 8.36 -24.85
CA PRO A 109 2.92 8.61 -23.51
C PRO A 109 2.48 7.33 -22.79
N PHE A 110 1.95 6.36 -23.54
CA PHE A 110 1.54 5.06 -23.01
C PHE A 110 2.73 4.25 -22.48
N PHE A 111 3.82 4.16 -23.24
CA PHE A 111 5.04 3.48 -22.78
C PHE A 111 5.69 4.20 -21.60
N LEU A 112 5.62 5.53 -21.53
CA LEU A 112 6.11 6.30 -20.37
C LEU A 112 5.27 6.02 -19.11
N ALA A 113 3.94 6.00 -19.24
CA ALA A 113 3.05 5.68 -18.13
C ALA A 113 3.24 4.23 -17.64
N LEU A 114 3.48 3.28 -18.55
CA LEU A 114 3.85 1.91 -18.22
C LEU A 114 5.23 1.83 -17.53
N GLY A 115 6.22 2.58 -18.02
CA GLY A 115 7.53 2.73 -17.38
C GLY A 115 7.43 3.28 -15.96
N MET A 116 6.57 4.27 -15.74
CA MET A 116 6.32 4.84 -14.42
C MET A 116 5.68 3.83 -13.45
N LEU A 117 4.69 3.05 -13.89
CA LEU A 117 4.10 1.99 -13.06
C LEU A 117 5.07 0.86 -12.75
N THR A 118 5.87 0.44 -13.73
CA THR A 118 6.88 -0.60 -13.50
C THR A 118 7.94 -0.12 -12.52
N LEU A 119 8.41 1.13 -12.64
CA LEU A 119 9.33 1.74 -11.69
C LEU A 119 8.73 1.82 -10.27
N LEU A 120 7.48 2.26 -10.15
CA LEU A 120 6.77 2.34 -8.86
C LEU A 120 6.60 0.94 -8.22
N SER A 121 6.35 -0.07 -9.05
CA SER A 121 6.22 -1.47 -8.61
C SER A 121 7.56 -2.11 -8.26
N LEU A 122 8.65 -1.70 -8.91
CA LEU A 122 10.00 -2.21 -8.68
C LEU A 122 10.70 -1.55 -7.49
N LEU A 123 10.34 -0.31 -7.15
CA LEU A 123 10.83 0.41 -5.97
C LEU A 123 10.87 -0.46 -4.68
N PRO A 124 9.77 -1.11 -4.26
CA PRO A 124 9.78 -1.99 -3.09
C PRO A 124 10.66 -3.24 -3.25
N VAL A 125 10.82 -3.77 -4.47
CA VAL A 125 11.68 -4.93 -4.75
C VAL A 125 13.16 -4.54 -4.65
N CYS A 126 13.52 -3.38 -5.21
CA CYS A 126 14.87 -2.81 -5.10
C CYS A 126 15.24 -2.47 -3.65
N LEU A 127 14.30 -1.91 -2.88
CA LEU A 127 14.52 -1.64 -1.45
C LEU A 127 14.65 -2.93 -0.63
N LYS A 128 13.87 -3.98 -0.98
CA LYS A 128 13.97 -5.29 -0.32
C LYS A 128 15.32 -5.98 -0.59
N ARG A 129 15.93 -5.78 -1.77
CA ARG A 129 17.25 -6.34 -2.11
C ARG A 129 18.38 -5.83 -1.20
N ASN A 130 18.27 -4.61 -0.67
CA ASN A 130 19.24 -4.07 0.29
C ASN A 130 19.03 -4.53 1.75
N GLN A 131 17.85 -5.06 2.10
CA GLN A 131 17.57 -5.54 3.47
C GLN A 131 17.85 -7.02 3.69
N ILE A 132 18.12 -7.80 2.64
CA ILE A 132 18.44 -9.24 2.73
C ILE A 132 19.96 -9.46 2.88
N SER A 133 20.78 -8.41 2.81
CA SER A 133 22.25 -8.47 2.93
C SER A 133 22.80 -7.96 4.28
N GLN A 134 21.97 -7.90 5.32
CA GLN A 134 22.33 -7.60 6.72
C GLN A 134 21.66 -8.66 7.60
#